data_AF-A0A939D4T1-F1
#
_entry.id   AF-A0A939D4T1-F1
#
_cell.length_a   1.000
_cell.length_b   1.000
_cell.length_c   1.000
_cell.angle_alpha   90.00
_cell.angle_beta   90.00
_cell.angle_gamma   90.00
#
_symmetry.space_group_name_H-M   'P 1'
#
loop_
_entity.id
_entity.type
_entity.pdbx_description
1 polymer ?
#
loop_
_entity_poly.entity_id
_entity_poly.type
_entity_poly.pdbx_seq_one_letter_code
_entity_poly.pdbx_strand_id
1 'polypeptide(L)'
;MTLKLTFGAAKATNATLKLTIGVAKATNVTSKLTIGVAKAINMTSKLTIGVAKATNVTSKLTIGVAKAINMTSKLTIGVAKATNVTSKLTIA
;
A
#
# COMPACT_ATOMS: atom_id res chain seq x y z
N MET A 1 -9.26 -15.88 0.45
CA MET A 1 -9.25 -15.74 1.93
C MET A 1 -9.26 -14.27 2.31
N THR A 2 -9.97 -13.89 3.38
CA THR A 2 -10.01 -12.51 3.90
C THR A 2 -9.59 -12.49 5.36
N LEU A 3 -8.65 -11.60 5.71
CA LEU A 3 -8.21 -11.36 7.09
C LEU A 3 -8.52 -9.92 7.49
N LYS A 4 -9.13 -9.75 8.65
CA LYS A 4 -9.44 -8.45 9.24
C LYS A 4 -8.85 -8.38 10.64
N LEU A 5 -8.01 -7.38 10.88
CA LEU A 5 -7.41 -7.12 12.19
C LEU A 5 -7.59 -5.65 12.56
N THR A 6 -7.90 -5.38 13.82
CA THR A 6 -7.87 -4.01 14.34
C THR A 6 -6.42 -3.57 14.53
N PHE A 7 -5.61 -4.44 15.14
CA PHE A 7 -4.17 -4.23 15.34
C PHE A 7 -3.40 -5.49 14.95
N GLY A 8 -2.22 -5.34 14.36
CA GLY A 8 -1.28 -6.44 14.21
C GLY A 8 -0.58 -6.50 12.87
N ALA A 9 -0.03 -7.66 12.56
CA ALA A 9 0.67 -7.93 11.31
C ALA A 9 0.01 -9.06 10.54
N ALA A 10 -0.01 -8.93 9.22
CA ALA A 10 -0.56 -9.93 8.33
C ALA A 10 0.43 -10.29 7.22
N LYS A 11 0.61 -11.58 6.99
CA LYS A 11 1.32 -12.12 5.83
C LYS A 11 0.37 -13.02 5.05
N ALA A 12 0.16 -12.74 3.76
CA ALA A 12 -0.77 -13.51 2.96
C ALA A 12 -0.41 -13.57 1.47
N THR A 13 -0.86 -14.64 0.82
CA THR A 13 -0.79 -14.83 -0.63
C THR A 13 -2.21 -15.10 -1.12
N ASN A 14 -2.60 -14.54 -2.27
CA ASN A 14 -3.94 -14.73 -2.86
C ASN A 14 -5.10 -14.44 -1.87
N ALA A 15 -5.05 -13.27 -1.23
CA ALA A 15 -5.94 -12.91 -0.14
C ALA A 15 -6.41 -11.46 -0.18
N THR A 16 -7.30 -11.11 0.73
CA THR A 16 -7.70 -9.73 1.04
C THR A 16 -7.35 -9.41 2.50
N LEU A 17 -6.64 -8.31 2.74
CA LEU A 17 -6.23 -7.85 4.06
C LEU A 17 -6.90 -6.52 4.41
N LYS A 18 -7.51 -6.44 5.60
CA LYS A 18 -8.07 -5.20 6.16
C LYS A 18 -7.50 -4.97 7.56
N LEU A 19 -6.61 -4.00 7.70
CA LEU A 19 -5.99 -3.66 8.99
C LEU A 19 -6.32 -2.22 9.36
N THR A 20 -6.72 -1.95 10.60
CA THR A 20 -6.85 -0.56 11.08
C THR A 20 -5.46 0.01 11.35
N ILE A 21 -4.68 -0.63 12.21
CA ILE A 21 -3.28 -0.28 12.46
C ILE A 21 -2.41 -1.51 12.28
N GLY A 22 -1.38 -1.43 11.44
CA GLY A 22 -0.49 -2.58 11.33
C GLY A 22 0.42 -2.65 10.12
N VAL A 23 0.98 -3.86 9.95
CA VAL A 23 1.92 -4.17 8.88
C VAL A 23 1.36 -5.28 8.00
N ALA A 24 1.33 -5.05 6.69
CA ALA A 24 0.93 -6.06 5.71
C ALA A 24 2.09 -6.42 4.79
N LYS A 25 2.39 -7.73 4.67
CA LYS A 25 3.30 -8.27 3.67
C LYS A 25 2.54 -9.25 2.77
N ALA A 26 2.40 -8.95 1.49
CA ALA A 26 1.52 -9.76 0.67
C ALA A 26 1.87 -9.86 -0.81
N THR A 27 1.46 -10.96 -1.45
CA THR A 27 1.65 -11.24 -2.88
C THR A 27 0.31 -11.60 -3.52
N ASN A 28 -0.03 -11.00 -4.66
CA ASN A 28 -1.34 -11.20 -5.33
C ASN A 28 -2.51 -10.92 -4.37
N VAL A 29 -2.50 -9.77 -3.71
CA VAL A 29 -3.42 -9.44 -2.61
C VAL A 29 -4.05 -8.08 -2.80
N THR A 30 -5.26 -7.90 -2.29
CA THR A 30 -5.86 -6.58 -2.06
C THR A 30 -5.72 -6.18 -0.60
N SER A 31 -5.16 -5.00 -0.31
CA SER A 31 -4.98 -4.53 1.07
C SER A 31 -5.63 -3.16 1.33
N LYS A 32 -6.20 -3.01 2.52
CA LYS A 32 -6.66 -1.73 3.05
C LYS A 32 -6.10 -1.53 4.45
N LEU A 33 -5.25 -0.52 4.62
CA LEU A 33 -4.69 -0.09 5.89
C LEU A 33 -5.14 1.34 6.21
N THR A 34 -5.54 1.60 7.45
CA THR A 34 -5.74 2.99 7.90
C THR A 34 -4.40 3.59 8.27
N ILE A 35 -3.66 2.96 9.19
CA ILE A 35 -2.33 3.40 9.62
C ILE A 35 -1.35 2.24 9.48
N GLY A 36 -0.19 2.48 8.86
CA GLY A 36 0.95 1.57 8.98
C GLY A 36 1.71 1.32 7.69
N VAL A 37 2.23 0.09 7.54
CA VAL A 37 3.21 -0.24 6.51
C VAL A 37 2.72 -1.36 5.62
N ALA A 38 2.75 -1.13 4.30
CA ALA A 38 2.41 -2.13 3.30
C ALA A 38 3.64 -2.48 2.44
N LYS A 39 3.99 -3.77 2.39
CA LYS A 39 4.97 -4.31 1.45
C LYS A 39 4.32 -5.34 0.54
N ALA A 40 4.35 -5.12 -0.77
CA ALA A 40 3.61 -5.99 -1.66
C ALA A 40 4.17 -6.17 -3.08
N ILE A 41 3.77 -7.29 -3.70
CA ILE A 41 4.04 -7.63 -5.09
C ILE A 41 2.70 -7.97 -5.75
N ASN A 42 2.42 -7.44 -6.93
CA ASN A 42 1.17 -7.66 -7.68
C ASN A 42 -0.06 -7.39 -6.78
N MET A 43 -0.23 -6.14 -6.36
CA MET A 43 -1.22 -5.77 -5.34
C MET A 43 -2.06 -4.57 -5.77
N THR A 44 -3.28 -4.52 -5.24
CA THR A 44 -4.02 -3.25 -5.09
C THR A 44 -4.04 -2.84 -3.62
N SER A 45 -3.57 -1.63 -3.30
CA SER A 45 -3.50 -1.14 -1.92
C SER A 45 -4.16 0.21 -1.71
N LYS A 46 -4.80 0.37 -0.55
CA LYS A 46 -5.26 1.67 -0.04
C LYS A 46 -4.70 1.89 1.36
N LEU A 47 -3.92 2.94 1.53
CA LEU A 47 -3.30 3.33 2.78
C LEU A 47 -3.68 4.78 3.11
N THR A 48 -4.17 5.03 4.33
CA THR A 48 -4.51 6.40 4.73
C THR A 48 -3.26 7.13 5.21
N ILE A 49 -2.56 6.57 6.19
CA ILE A 49 -1.33 7.13 6.74
C ILE A 49 -0.25 6.05 6.77
N GLY A 50 0.92 6.32 6.19
CA GLY A 50 2.12 5.52 6.43
C GLY A 50 2.97 5.25 5.19
N VAL A 51 3.56 4.06 5.13
CA VAL A 51 4.59 3.73 4.14
C VAL A 51 4.17 2.58 3.25
N ALA A 52 4.29 2.77 1.94
CA ALA A 52 4.03 1.74 0.94
C ALA A 52 5.31 1.41 0.15
N LYS A 53 5.69 0.13 0.11
CA LYS A 53 6.75 -0.39 -0.77
C LYS A 53 6.21 -1.48 -1.68
N ALA A 54 6.29 -1.29 -2.99
CA ALA A 54 5.51 -2.12 -3.91
C ALA A 54 6.14 -2.35 -5.29
N THR A 55 5.86 -3.50 -5.91
CA THR A 55 6.24 -3.85 -7.30
C THR A 55 5.02 -4.35 -8.06
N ASN A 56 4.77 -3.80 -9.27
CA ASN A 56 3.57 -4.09 -10.08
C ASN A 56 2.27 -3.82 -9.29
N VAL A 57 2.05 -2.57 -8.87
CA VAL A 57 0.98 -2.25 -7.91
C VAL A 57 0.15 -1.07 -8.34
N THR A 58 -1.15 -1.13 -8.02
CA THR A 58 -2.02 0.05 -7.97
C THR A 58 -2.17 0.49 -6.53
N SER A 59 -1.79 1.73 -6.19
CA SER A 59 -1.84 2.21 -4.81
C SER A 59 -2.50 3.58 -4.66
N LYS A 60 -3.22 3.75 -3.55
CA LYS A 60 -3.72 5.06 -3.10
C LYS A 60 -3.22 5.32 -1.70
N LEU A 61 -2.40 6.36 -1.55
CA LEU A 61 -1.84 6.83 -0.29
C LEU A 61 -2.34 8.24 0.00
N THR A 62 -2.90 8.47 1.18
CA THR A 62 -3.36 9.83 1.55
C THR A 62 -2.19 10.62 2.12
N ILE A 63 -1.52 10.12 3.14
CA ILE A 63 -0.38 10.78 3.79
C ILE A 63 0.77 9.78 3.94
N GLY A 64 1.96 10.12 3.46
CA GLY A 64 3.19 9.42 3.82
C GLY A 64 4.12 9.16 2.64
N VAL A 65 4.79 8.00 2.66
CA VAL A 65 5.88 7.70 1.72
C VAL A 65 5.54 6.50 0.84
N ALA A 66 5.69 6.67 -0.47
CA ALA A 66 5.53 5.59 -1.45
C ALA A 66 6.84 5.31 -2.18
N LYS A 67 7.27 4.03 -2.20
CA LYS A 67 8.38 3.56 -3.03
C LYS A 67 7.92 2.43 -3.95
N ALA A 68 8.10 2.58 -5.26
CA ALA A 68 7.56 1.59 -6.19
C ALA A 68 8.26 1.39 -7.53
N ILE A 69 8.03 0.23 -8.12
CA ILE A 69 8.44 -0.16 -9.47
C ILE A 69 7.19 -0.63 -10.24
N ASN A 70 6.98 -0.13 -11.47
CA ASN A 70 5.80 -0.44 -12.30
C ASN A 70 4.49 -0.18 -11.54
N MET A 71 4.22 1.08 -11.22
CA MET A 71 3.11 1.46 -10.34
C MET A 71 2.17 2.46 -10.99
N THR A 72 0.89 2.31 -10.69
CA THR A 72 -0.08 3.39 -10.78
C THR A 72 -0.37 3.89 -9.37
N SER A 73 -0.11 5.16 -9.08
CA SER A 73 -0.29 5.70 -7.73
C SER A 73 -0.95 7.06 -7.66
N LYS A 74 -1.72 7.24 -6.59
CA LYS A 74 -2.20 8.55 -6.16
C LYS A 74 -1.73 8.81 -4.74
N LEU A 75 -0.91 9.85 -4.57
CA LEU A 75 -0.42 10.37 -3.30
C LEU A 75 -1.02 11.76 -3.06
N THR A 76 -1.63 11.97 -1.89
CA THR A 76 -2.17 13.30 -1.55
C THR A 76 -1.11 14.17 -0.89
N ILE A 77 -0.47 13.70 0.18
CA ILE A 77 0.56 14.43 0.93
C ILE A 77 1.78 13.53 1.14
N GLY A 78 2.96 13.98 0.75
CA GLY A 78 4.25 13.40 1.11
C GLY A 78 5.12 12.99 -0.08
N VAL A 79 5.97 11.99 0.13
CA VAL A 79 7.09 11.69 -0.77
C VAL A 79 6.83 10.43 -1.61
N ALA A 80 7.04 10.52 -2.93
CA ALA A 80 7.01 9.38 -3.84
C ALA A 80 8.37 9.18 -4.53
N LYS A 81 8.88 7.94 -4.50
CA LYS A 81 10.03 7.51 -5.31
C LYS A 81 9.65 6.33 -6.18
N ALA A 82 9.79 6.47 -7.49
CA ALA A 82 9.15 5.56 -8.42
C ALA A 82 9.97 5.33 -9.71
N THR A 83 9.92 4.10 -10.25
CA THR A 83 10.50 3.72 -11.55
C THR A 83 9.41 3.10 -12.43
N ASN A 84 9.28 3.55 -13.69
CA ASN A 84 8.19 3.18 -14.62
C ASN A 84 6.80 3.38 -14.01
N VAL A 85 6.44 4.63 -13.70
CA VAL A 85 5.26 4.94 -12.90
C VAL A 85 4.38 6.00 -13.53
N THR A 86 3.08 5.78 -13.41
CA THR A 86 2.08 6.84 -13.54
C THR A 86 1.69 7.27 -12.13
N SER A 87 2.11 8.46 -11.71
CA SER A 87 1.84 8.98 -10.37
C SER A 87 1.18 10.35 -10.40
N LYS A 88 0.17 10.53 -9.54
CA LYS A 88 -0.37 11.85 -9.19
C LYS A 88 -0.01 12.18 -7.75
N LEU A 89 0.82 13.21 -7.57
CA LEU A 89 1.11 13.83 -6.28
C LEU A 89 0.34 15.15 -6.18
N THR A 90 -0.36 15.37 -5.06
CA THR A 90 -1.16 16.59 -4.87
C THR A 90 -0.39 17.65 -4.08
N ILE A 91 0.29 17.24 -3.01
CA ILE A 91 1.06 18.10 -2.11
C ILE A 91 2.32 17.33 -1.73
N ALA A 92 3.49 17.91 -1.97
CA ALA A 92 4.78 17.32 -1.62
C ALA A 92 5.18 17.68 -0.19
#